data_AF-A0A933L4Z0-F1
#
_entry.id   AF-A0A933L4Z0-F1
#
_cell.length_a   1.000
_cell.length_b   1.000
_cell.length_c   1.000
_cell.angle_alpha   90.00
_cell.angle_beta   90.00
_cell.angle_gamma   90.00
#
_symmetry.space_group_name_H-M   'P 1'
#
loop_
_entity.id
_entity.type
_entity.pdbx_description
1 polymer ?
#
loop_
_entity_poly.entity_id
_entity_poly.type
_entity_poly.pdbx_seq_one_letter_code
_entity_poly.pdbx_strand_id
1 'polypeptide(L)'
;MRDRTRILAFSMLLTVGCPLHPVQYNNLKINFYNAVQKNLSYSSKTDLVLPEPKLYSSSAFPETASQFDCLAVNVMGSGVVSNSDKNPDSFMPDLLAGKFCSYSGITSAPFAQSSSEIKVDLKVPSGKDRIIQVLGILNQGKNLCNQASSLGQMVELTGSYEIAFELGRAQVNLFSNQTVYIENKYDNLSFEEKFKRDVGCSKSSGDNGFNKPTPTASSFFLADSNNNRILIWVTPPTTTQQPADYVLGQADFGTAADGWSNPSAITLSKPRVARTDGTHFFVAEKSNNRVLIWNTIPTTNGQAADIVLGQPNMTSNLGNNGGVSASSLIEPYSVFSTGSQLFVADTSNNRVLIWNTMPTTSGQAADLVLGQSDMSTNNINGGYPVGSIKGSSFKSPTDVFVYDNKLFVADMLNNRILIWSTIPTANNKTADVVLG
;
A
#
# COMPACT_ATOMS: atom_id res chain seq x y z
N MET A 1 2.35 -58.98 -21.71
CA MET A 1 1.01 -58.43 -21.96
C MET A 1 0.53 -57.72 -20.71
N ARG A 2 -0.25 -56.66 -20.93
CA ARG A 2 -0.64 -55.58 -20.02
C ARG A 2 -1.10 -55.99 -18.61
N ASP A 3 -0.46 -55.34 -17.63
CA ASP A 3 -1.05 -54.36 -16.71
C ASP A 3 -2.28 -54.76 -15.87
N ARG A 4 -2.04 -55.03 -14.58
CA ARG A 4 -2.60 -54.34 -13.40
C ARG A 4 -2.27 -55.13 -12.13
N THR A 5 -1.39 -54.60 -11.28
CA THR A 5 -1.33 -55.00 -9.86
C THR A 5 -1.09 -53.77 -8.97
N ARG A 6 -1.86 -53.75 -7.90
CA ARG A 6 -1.91 -52.77 -6.81
C ARG A 6 -0.81 -53.05 -5.77
N ILE A 7 -0.45 -51.98 -5.03
CA ILE A 7 -0.08 -51.89 -3.59
C ILE A 7 1.43 -51.85 -3.20
N LEU A 8 1.73 -50.79 -2.41
CA LEU A 8 2.88 -50.55 -1.50
C LEU A 8 4.26 -50.42 -2.20
N ALA A 9 5.13 -49.45 -1.93
CA ALA A 9 5.38 -48.70 -0.70
C ALA A 9 6.36 -47.52 -0.98
N PHE A 10 6.66 -46.78 0.10
CA PHE A 10 7.89 -46.02 0.35
C PHE A 10 8.07 -44.62 -0.27
N SER A 11 8.05 -43.64 0.64
CA SER A 11 8.82 -42.41 0.65
C SER A 11 10.18 -42.54 -0.05
N MET A 12 10.39 -41.73 -1.08
CA MET A 12 11.70 -41.15 -1.38
C MET A 12 11.51 -39.85 -2.14
N LEU A 13 12.08 -38.78 -1.59
CA LEU A 13 12.21 -37.48 -2.23
C LEU A 13 12.90 -37.66 -3.59
N LEU A 14 12.22 -37.27 -4.67
CA LEU A 14 12.88 -36.79 -5.87
C LEU A 14 12.47 -35.34 -6.06
N THR A 15 13.34 -34.49 -5.51
CA THR A 15 13.46 -33.07 -5.80
C THR A 15 13.42 -32.85 -7.31
N VAL A 16 12.31 -32.33 -7.82
CA VAL A 16 12.35 -31.57 -9.07
C VAL A 16 12.92 -30.21 -8.69
N GLY A 17 14.25 -30.19 -8.54
CA GLY A 17 14.99 -28.95 -8.41
C GLY A 17 14.71 -28.13 -9.67
N CYS A 18 13.94 -27.06 -9.52
CA CYS A 18 14.14 -25.91 -10.37
C CYS A 18 15.66 -25.66 -10.36
N PRO A 19 16.37 -25.59 -11.50
CA PRO A 19 17.78 -25.22 -11.44
C PRO A 19 17.81 -23.83 -10.81
N LEU A 20 18.17 -23.78 -9.52
CA LEU A 20 18.60 -22.57 -8.87
C LEU A 20 19.71 -22.07 -9.78
N HIS A 21 19.42 -21.09 -10.62
CA HIS A 21 20.48 -20.31 -11.22
C HIS A 21 21.29 -19.83 -10.02
N PRO A 22 22.60 -20.16 -9.95
CA PRO A 22 23.41 -19.75 -8.83
C PRO A 22 23.23 -18.24 -8.68
N VAL A 23 22.77 -17.81 -7.51
CA VAL A 23 22.61 -16.39 -7.20
C VAL A 23 23.98 -15.75 -7.44
N GLN A 24 24.08 -14.95 -8.49
CA GLN A 24 25.32 -14.26 -8.80
C GLN A 24 25.49 -13.15 -7.77
N TYR A 25 26.63 -13.12 -7.08
CA TYR A 25 26.95 -12.07 -6.13
C TYR A 25 27.90 -11.07 -6.77
N ASN A 26 27.64 -9.79 -6.53
CA ASN A 26 28.54 -8.71 -6.93
C ASN A 26 29.21 -8.12 -5.69
N ASN A 27 30.45 -7.66 -5.89
CA ASN A 27 31.13 -6.79 -4.95
C ASN A 27 30.60 -5.37 -5.16
N LEU A 28 30.04 -4.82 -4.09
CA LEU A 28 29.59 -3.45 -4.04
C LEU A 28 30.59 -2.64 -3.23
N LYS A 29 31.12 -1.58 -3.83
CA LYS A 29 31.92 -0.57 -3.14
C LYS A 29 31.07 0.66 -2.92
N ILE A 30 31.06 1.20 -1.71
CA ILE A 30 30.26 2.39 -1.39
C ILE A 30 31.18 3.51 -0.99
N ASN A 31 31.08 4.63 -1.71
CA ASN A 31 31.78 5.87 -1.45
C ASN A 31 30.77 6.90 -0.90
N PHE A 32 30.84 7.14 0.40
CA PHE A 32 30.08 8.20 1.07
C PHE A 32 30.94 9.47 1.17
N TYR A 33 30.39 10.63 0.84
CA TYR A 33 31.13 11.89 0.81
C TYR A 33 30.27 13.10 1.19
N ASN A 34 30.93 14.15 1.69
CA ASN A 34 30.33 15.45 1.94
C ASN A 34 30.34 16.28 0.64
N ALA A 35 29.16 16.70 0.18
CA ALA A 35 29.08 17.65 -0.93
C ALA A 35 29.47 19.05 -0.43
N VAL A 36 30.71 19.48 -0.72
CA VAL A 36 31.06 20.91 -0.63
C VAL A 36 30.37 21.63 -1.79
N GLN A 37 29.58 22.66 -1.45
CA GLN A 37 28.76 23.50 -2.33
C GLN A 37 29.08 23.46 -3.84
N LYS A 38 28.08 23.05 -4.65
CA LYS A 38 27.91 23.59 -5.99
C LYS A 38 26.59 24.34 -6.05
N ASN A 39 26.70 25.67 -6.11
CA ASN A 39 25.60 26.62 -6.16
C ASN A 39 24.52 26.24 -7.18
N LEU A 40 23.31 25.97 -6.71
CA LEU A 40 22.09 26.19 -7.48
C LEU A 40 21.11 26.95 -6.56
N SER A 41 20.94 28.22 -6.86
CA SER A 41 20.06 29.17 -6.20
C SER A 41 18.62 29.03 -6.70
N TYR A 42 17.66 28.86 -5.79
CA TYR A 42 16.28 29.34 -5.97
C TYR A 42 15.72 29.86 -4.64
N SER A 43 14.85 30.86 -4.77
CA SER A 43 14.49 31.90 -3.79
C SER A 43 13.49 31.47 -2.71
N SER A 44 13.57 32.18 -1.57
CA SER A 44 12.58 32.31 -0.48
C SER A 44 11.17 32.66 -1.00
N LYS A 45 10.02 32.44 -0.33
CA LYS A 45 9.55 32.49 1.08
C LYS A 45 8.14 31.81 1.04
N THR A 46 7.54 31.18 2.06
CA THR A 46 7.10 31.70 3.36
C THR A 46 6.81 30.56 4.35
N ASP A 47 7.10 30.84 5.62
CA ASP A 47 6.95 29.98 6.79
C ASP A 47 5.49 29.58 7.11
N LEU A 48 5.30 28.31 7.47
CA LEU A 48 4.18 27.85 8.28
C LEU A 48 4.70 27.62 9.70
N VAL A 49 4.26 28.46 10.62
CA VAL A 49 4.53 28.33 12.06
C VAL A 49 3.75 27.11 12.58
N LEU A 50 4.46 26.08 13.04
CA LEU A 50 3.90 24.98 13.81
C LEU A 50 4.18 25.21 15.31
N PRO A 51 3.25 24.79 16.20
CA PRO A 51 3.35 25.04 17.63
C PRO A 51 4.50 24.23 18.25
N GLU A 52 5.12 24.80 19.30
CA GLU A 52 6.31 24.24 19.93
C GLU A 52 6.13 22.78 20.42
N PRO A 53 7.10 21.90 20.16
CA PRO A 53 7.21 20.64 20.87
C PRO A 53 7.88 20.88 22.24
N LYS A 54 7.15 20.57 23.31
CA LYS A 54 7.74 20.46 24.65
C LYS A 54 8.65 19.23 24.72
N LEU A 55 9.92 19.53 25.03
CA LEU A 55 10.90 18.75 25.79
C LEU A 55 11.55 17.53 25.11
N TYR A 56 12.57 17.81 24.29
CA TYR A 56 13.90 17.24 24.49
C TYR A 56 14.90 18.40 24.56
N SER A 57 15.78 18.43 25.55
CA SER A 57 16.86 19.43 25.60
C SER A 57 17.75 19.23 24.38
N SER A 58 18.00 20.30 23.61
CA SER A 58 18.76 20.34 22.36
C SER A 58 20.23 19.88 22.46
N SER A 59 20.70 19.41 23.61
CA SER A 59 22.08 19.02 23.87
C SER A 59 22.42 17.55 23.59
N ALA A 60 21.49 16.74 23.03
CA ALA A 60 21.66 15.29 22.88
C ALA A 60 21.56 14.78 21.43
N PHE A 61 21.56 15.67 20.43
CA PHE A 61 21.27 15.33 19.04
C PHE A 61 22.40 15.76 18.10
N PRO A 62 22.88 14.91 17.16
CA PRO A 62 23.96 15.26 16.26
C PRO A 62 23.50 16.30 15.25
N GLU A 63 24.14 17.46 15.25
CA GLU A 63 23.94 18.55 14.30
C GLU A 63 24.64 18.28 12.96
N THR A 64 25.74 17.53 12.95
CA THR A 64 26.47 17.17 11.73
C THR A 64 26.79 15.69 11.67
N ALA A 65 26.99 15.16 10.47
CA ALA A 65 27.35 13.78 10.23
C ALA A 65 28.72 13.41 10.79
N SER A 66 29.57 14.39 11.10
CA SER A 66 30.86 14.18 11.75
C SER A 66 30.76 13.94 13.26
N GLN A 67 29.58 14.13 13.85
CA GLN A 67 29.32 13.90 15.27
C GLN A 67 28.83 12.47 15.54
N PHE A 68 28.68 11.64 14.51
CA PHE A 68 28.43 10.21 14.68
C PHE A 68 29.73 9.47 14.99
N ASP A 69 29.67 8.52 15.91
CA ASP A 69 30.86 7.77 16.32
C ASP A 69 31.18 6.64 15.33
N CYS A 70 30.14 5.99 14.81
CA CYS A 70 30.28 4.91 13.83
C CYS A 70 29.31 5.09 12.67
N LEU A 71 29.65 4.46 11.55
CA LEU A 71 28.78 4.36 10.40
C LEU A 71 28.46 2.89 10.09
N ALA A 72 27.33 2.65 9.45
CA ALA A 72 26.96 1.33 8.95
C ALA A 72 26.23 1.43 7.61
N VAL A 73 26.30 0.36 6.83
CA VAL A 73 25.59 0.24 5.55
C VAL A 73 24.54 -0.85 5.63
N ASN A 74 23.32 -0.48 5.23
CA ASN A 74 22.19 -1.37 5.06
C ASN A 74 21.86 -1.54 3.56
N VAL A 75 21.80 -2.77 3.07
CA VAL A 75 21.41 -3.09 1.68
C VAL A 75 20.12 -3.88 1.69
N MET A 76 19.09 -3.31 1.05
CA MET A 76 17.74 -3.86 1.01
C MET A 76 17.35 -4.21 -0.43
N GLY A 77 16.60 -5.31 -0.58
CA GLY A 77 16.06 -5.73 -1.87
C GLY A 77 15.76 -7.23 -1.93
N SER A 78 14.98 -7.63 -2.93
CA SER A 78 14.58 -9.03 -3.12
C SER A 78 15.80 -9.96 -3.26
N GLY A 79 15.80 -11.06 -2.51
CA GLY A 79 16.86 -12.09 -2.51
C GLY A 79 18.04 -11.81 -1.57
N VAL A 80 18.08 -10.65 -0.90
CA VAL A 80 19.05 -10.36 0.16
C VAL A 80 18.59 -11.08 1.44
N VAL A 81 19.26 -12.19 1.78
CA VAL A 81 18.96 -12.98 2.99
C VAL A 81 19.68 -12.41 4.22
N SER A 82 19.01 -12.40 5.37
CA SER A 82 19.60 -12.02 6.66
C SER A 82 20.54 -13.11 7.18
N ASN A 83 21.48 -12.72 8.04
CA ASN A 83 22.50 -13.62 8.60
C ASN A 83 22.10 -14.19 9.98
N SER A 84 20.83 -14.54 10.20
CA SER A 84 20.36 -15.13 11.47
C SER A 84 19.44 -16.34 11.28
N ASP A 85 19.65 -17.37 12.11
CA ASP A 85 19.06 -18.72 12.03
C ASP A 85 17.56 -18.82 12.42
N LYS A 86 16.70 -17.87 12.01
CA LYS A 86 15.24 -17.95 12.25
C LYS A 86 14.41 -17.81 10.95
N ASN A 87 13.25 -18.46 10.95
CA ASN A 87 12.36 -18.66 9.79
C ASN A 87 12.00 -17.33 9.06
N PRO A 88 12.26 -17.20 7.74
CA PRO A 88 12.04 -15.97 6.96
C PRO A 88 10.59 -15.44 6.94
N ASP A 89 9.59 -16.31 7.03
CA ASP A 89 8.17 -15.93 6.84
C ASP A 89 7.59 -15.12 8.00
N SER A 90 8.20 -15.22 9.19
CA SER A 90 7.83 -14.40 10.35
C SER A 90 8.40 -12.97 10.32
N PHE A 91 9.35 -12.66 9.43
CA PHE A 91 10.04 -11.35 9.39
C PHE A 91 9.52 -10.42 8.28
N MET A 92 9.02 -10.94 7.15
CA MET A 92 8.42 -10.12 6.09
C MET A 92 7.18 -9.30 6.52
N PRO A 93 6.28 -9.81 7.39
CA PRO A 93 5.11 -9.03 7.83
C PRO A 93 5.47 -7.83 8.71
N ASP A 94 6.49 -7.95 9.56
CA ASP A 94 6.92 -6.87 10.47
C ASP A 94 7.77 -5.82 9.75
N LEU A 95 8.53 -6.21 8.71
CA LEU A 95 9.25 -5.31 7.79
C LEU A 95 8.29 -4.41 6.99
N LEU A 96 7.13 -4.96 6.59
CA LEU A 96 6.10 -4.24 5.83
C LEU A 96 5.14 -3.44 6.73
N ALA A 97 5.17 -3.69 8.05
CA ALA A 97 4.32 -3.03 9.04
C ALA A 97 5.06 -1.98 9.90
N GLY A 98 6.37 -1.76 9.67
CA GLY A 98 7.16 -0.74 10.37
C GLY A 98 7.34 -1.01 11.87
N LYS A 99 7.20 -2.26 12.33
CA LYS A 99 7.29 -2.63 13.75
C LYS A 99 8.60 -3.37 14.01
N PHE A 100 9.56 -2.58 14.51
CA PHE A 100 10.93 -2.87 14.96
C PHE A 100 12.06 -2.84 13.90
N CYS A 101 13.25 -2.49 14.41
CA CYS A 101 14.45 -1.92 13.78
C CYS A 101 14.86 -2.53 12.44
N SER A 102 15.55 -1.72 11.62
CA SER A 102 16.21 -2.13 10.38
C SER A 102 17.25 -3.25 10.59
N TYR A 103 16.82 -4.47 10.82
CA TYR A 103 17.68 -5.65 10.85
C TYR A 103 17.12 -6.76 9.96
N SER A 104 16.83 -6.37 8.73
CA SER A 104 17.04 -7.23 7.56
C SER A 104 17.98 -6.48 6.62
N GLY A 105 19.29 -6.71 6.81
CA GLY A 105 20.29 -6.36 5.80
C GLY A 105 21.33 -5.30 6.16
N ILE A 106 21.72 -5.10 7.42
CA ILE A 106 23.04 -4.51 7.67
C ILE A 106 24.08 -5.49 7.11
N THR A 107 24.54 -5.16 5.92
CA THR A 107 25.54 -5.92 5.19
C THR A 107 26.94 -5.65 5.72
N SER A 108 27.14 -4.60 6.52
CA SER A 108 28.46 -4.25 7.09
C SER A 108 28.43 -4.22 8.62
N ALA A 109 29.47 -4.74 9.27
CA ALA A 109 29.77 -4.36 10.65
C ALA A 109 29.83 -2.82 10.76
N PRO A 110 29.43 -2.21 11.90
CA PRO A 110 29.71 -0.80 12.15
C PRO A 110 31.21 -0.57 12.04
N PHE A 111 31.60 0.56 11.47
CA PHE A 111 33.01 0.94 11.36
C PHE A 111 33.18 2.38 11.80
N ALA A 112 34.35 2.69 12.34
CA ALA A 112 34.71 4.04 12.74
C ALA A 112 34.69 4.98 11.54
N GLN A 113 34.09 6.16 11.73
CA GLN A 113 34.15 7.23 10.73
C GLN A 113 35.60 7.74 10.63
N SER A 114 36.32 7.38 9.56
CA SER A 114 37.78 7.57 9.49
C SER A 114 38.30 8.50 8.39
N SER A 115 37.47 9.05 7.50
CA SER A 115 37.77 10.21 6.61
C SER A 115 36.64 10.44 5.59
N SER A 116 36.82 11.41 4.69
CA SER A 116 35.86 11.86 3.66
C SER A 116 35.45 10.81 2.60
N GLU A 117 36.07 9.63 2.59
CA GLU A 117 35.73 8.51 1.72
C GLU A 117 35.61 7.22 2.54
N ILE A 118 34.39 6.73 2.70
CA ILE A 118 34.13 5.40 3.24
C ILE A 118 34.36 4.37 2.14
N LYS A 119 34.92 3.19 2.47
CA LYS A 119 34.96 2.02 1.58
C LYS A 119 34.45 0.81 2.33
N VAL A 120 33.30 0.31 1.90
CA VAL A 120 32.76 -0.96 2.38
C VAL A 120 32.64 -1.88 1.17
N ASP A 121 33.31 -3.03 1.23
CA ASP A 121 33.18 -4.08 0.22
C ASP A 121 32.14 -5.10 0.69
N LEU A 122 31.03 -5.18 -0.03
CA LEU A 122 29.90 -6.03 0.31
C LEU A 122 29.65 -7.05 -0.78
N LYS A 123 29.49 -8.33 -0.37
CA LYS A 123 29.07 -9.39 -1.28
C LYS A 123 27.55 -9.52 -1.23
N VAL A 124 26.87 -9.05 -2.28
CA VAL A 124 25.41 -8.92 -2.31
C VAL A 124 24.81 -9.56 -3.57
N PRO A 125 23.63 -10.22 -3.46
CA PRO A 125 22.94 -10.81 -4.60
C PRO A 125 22.67 -9.79 -5.71
N SER A 126 22.94 -10.20 -6.94
CA SER A 126 22.60 -9.42 -8.13
C SER A 126 21.10 -9.17 -8.20
N GLY A 127 20.71 -7.97 -8.60
CA GLY A 127 19.31 -7.64 -8.82
C GLY A 127 19.05 -6.15 -9.01
N LYS A 128 17.86 -5.86 -9.54
CA LYS A 128 17.37 -4.50 -9.72
C LYS A 128 16.94 -3.87 -8.39
N ASP A 129 16.89 -2.55 -8.38
CA ASP A 129 16.27 -1.73 -7.32
C ASP A 129 16.80 -2.03 -5.91
N ARG A 130 18.11 -2.23 -5.77
CA ARG A 130 18.76 -2.34 -4.45
C ARG A 130 18.75 -0.97 -3.79
N ILE A 131 18.30 -0.92 -2.54
CA ILE A 131 18.42 0.30 -1.73
C ILE A 131 19.65 0.15 -0.85
N ILE A 132 20.57 1.10 -0.96
CA ILE A 132 21.75 1.18 -0.11
C ILE A 132 21.55 2.40 0.79
N GLN A 133 21.58 2.18 2.09
CA GLN A 133 21.36 3.19 3.11
C GLN A 133 22.59 3.29 4.01
N VAL A 134 23.03 4.51 4.30
CA VAL A 134 24.13 4.82 5.22
C VAL A 134 23.53 5.35 6.51
N LEU A 135 23.90 4.71 7.62
CA LEU A 135 23.46 5.05 8.97
C LEU A 135 24.62 5.65 9.77
N GLY A 136 24.34 6.71 10.52
CA GLY A 136 25.21 7.27 11.55
C GLY A 136 24.74 6.82 12.93
N ILE A 137 25.67 6.38 13.76
CA ILE A 137 25.39 5.74 15.05
C ILE A 137 26.11 6.49 16.15
N LEU A 138 25.37 6.81 17.21
CA LEU A 138 25.96 7.33 18.44
C LEU A 138 26.37 6.18 19.36
N ASN A 139 27.67 6.05 19.54
CA ASN A 139 28.31 5.13 20.45
C ASN A 139 28.39 5.81 21.82
N GLN A 140 27.32 5.71 22.60
CA GLN A 140 27.23 6.24 23.97
C GLN A 140 28.16 5.51 24.98
N GLY A 141 29.46 5.42 24.68
CA GLY A 141 30.50 4.81 25.51
C GLY A 141 30.62 3.28 25.43
N LYS A 142 30.07 2.61 24.40
CA LYS A 142 29.87 1.14 24.36
C LYS A 142 30.72 0.39 23.34
N ASN A 143 31.77 1.00 22.79
CA ASN A 143 32.74 0.36 21.90
C ASN A 143 32.10 -0.34 20.67
N LEU A 144 31.02 0.24 20.11
CA LEU A 144 30.25 -0.35 19.01
C LEU A 144 31.00 -0.33 17.66
N CYS A 145 31.85 0.67 17.42
CA CYS A 145 32.46 0.92 16.10
C CYS A 145 33.52 -0.11 15.65
N ASN A 146 33.90 -1.02 16.55
CA ASN A 146 34.97 -2.01 16.32
C ASN A 146 34.47 -3.46 16.47
N GLN A 147 33.16 -3.67 16.59
CA GLN A 147 32.59 -5.00 16.73
C GLN A 147 32.34 -5.62 15.36
N ALA A 148 32.77 -6.86 15.15
CA ALA A 148 32.57 -7.61 13.91
C ALA A 148 31.11 -8.04 13.68
N SER A 149 30.23 -7.81 14.66
CA SER A 149 28.82 -8.21 14.63
C SER A 149 27.94 -7.15 13.99
N SER A 150 26.94 -7.57 13.22
CA SER A 150 25.91 -6.67 12.70
C SER A 150 25.14 -6.01 13.85
N LEU A 151 24.75 -4.74 13.71
CA LEU A 151 24.13 -4.01 14.83
C LEU A 151 22.91 -4.73 15.45
N GLY A 152 22.14 -5.51 14.68
CA GLY A 152 20.97 -6.25 15.20
C GLY A 152 21.30 -7.28 16.28
N GLN A 153 22.50 -7.87 16.24
CA GLN A 153 22.97 -8.78 17.30
C GLN A 153 23.46 -8.04 18.54
N MET A 154 23.84 -6.76 18.41
CA MET A 154 24.39 -5.95 19.50
C MET A 154 23.29 -5.46 20.46
N VAL A 155 22.09 -5.22 19.92
CA VAL A 155 20.87 -4.84 20.67
C VAL A 155 20.45 -5.95 21.65
N GLU A 156 20.47 -7.21 21.22
CA GLU A 156 20.10 -8.35 22.07
C GLU A 156 21.11 -8.61 23.20
N LEU A 157 22.40 -8.32 22.96
CA LEU A 157 23.47 -8.64 23.92
C LEU A 157 23.63 -7.62 25.06
N THR A 158 23.16 -6.38 24.89
CA THR A 158 23.52 -5.27 25.80
C THR A 158 22.35 -4.48 26.39
N GLY A 159 21.10 -4.84 26.08
CA GLY A 159 19.90 -4.27 26.71
C GLY A 159 19.77 -2.74 26.58
N SER A 160 20.29 -2.17 25.50
CA SER A 160 20.49 -0.72 25.34
C SER A 160 19.78 -0.17 24.11
N TYR A 161 19.23 1.05 24.20
CA TYR A 161 18.61 1.76 23.08
C TYR A 161 19.69 2.49 22.28
N GLU A 162 19.96 2.03 21.06
CA GLU A 162 20.81 2.75 20.12
C GLU A 162 19.98 3.83 19.41
N ILE A 163 20.57 5.01 19.21
CA ILE A 163 20.00 6.06 18.36
C ILE A 163 20.83 6.08 17.08
N ALA A 164 20.25 5.55 16.01
CA ALA A 164 20.85 5.56 14.67
C ALA A 164 20.11 6.57 13.81
N PHE A 165 20.81 7.17 12.85
CA PHE A 165 20.24 8.20 11.99
C PHE A 165 20.59 7.94 10.54
N GLU A 166 19.64 8.20 9.64
CA GLU A 166 19.94 8.10 8.22
C GLU A 166 20.76 9.30 7.72
N LEU A 167 21.95 9.04 7.18
CA LEU A 167 22.79 10.09 6.60
C LEU A 167 22.52 10.30 5.11
N GLY A 168 22.27 9.19 4.41
CA GLY A 168 21.92 9.20 2.99
C GLY A 168 21.55 7.81 2.49
N ARG A 169 20.92 7.77 1.31
CA ARG A 169 20.57 6.53 0.61
C ARG A 169 20.72 6.69 -0.90
N ALA A 170 20.91 5.58 -1.61
CA ALA A 170 20.86 5.50 -3.06
C ALA A 170 20.14 4.23 -3.50
N GLN A 171 19.34 4.32 -4.57
CA GLN A 171 18.78 3.17 -5.27
C GLN A 171 19.70 2.81 -6.44
N VAL A 172 20.09 1.54 -6.54
CA VAL A 172 21.00 1.06 -7.58
C VAL A 172 20.52 -0.23 -8.22
N ASN A 173 20.82 -0.40 -9.50
CA ASN A 173 20.68 -1.68 -10.19
C ASN A 173 22.02 -2.41 -10.10
N LEU A 174 22.04 -3.55 -9.41
CA LEU A 174 23.27 -4.27 -9.09
C LEU A 174 23.36 -5.57 -9.86
N PHE A 175 23.70 -5.49 -11.14
CA PHE A 175 23.94 -6.67 -11.99
C PHE A 175 25.43 -6.94 -12.27
N SER A 176 26.31 -6.03 -11.85
CA SER A 176 27.76 -6.16 -11.91
C SER A 176 28.40 -5.53 -10.68
N ASN A 177 29.69 -5.78 -10.46
CA ASN A 177 30.48 -5.02 -9.49
C ASN A 177 30.38 -3.52 -9.81
N GLN A 178 30.16 -2.68 -8.81
CA GLN A 178 30.08 -1.24 -9.01
C GLN A 178 30.48 -0.45 -7.76
N THR A 179 30.86 0.80 -7.98
CA THR A 179 31.02 1.79 -6.92
C THR A 179 29.76 2.65 -6.85
N VAL A 180 29.19 2.82 -5.66
CA VAL A 180 28.00 3.64 -5.42
C VAL A 180 28.37 4.87 -4.62
N TYR A 181 27.96 6.03 -5.13
CA TYR A 181 28.20 7.32 -4.52
C TYR A 181 26.96 7.72 -3.73
N ILE A 182 27.11 7.92 -2.42
CA ILE A 182 26.03 8.38 -1.54
C ILE A 182 26.40 9.74 -0.99
N GLU A 183 25.59 10.74 -1.34
CA GLU A 183 25.73 12.09 -0.83
C GLU A 183 25.28 12.16 0.63
N ASN A 184 26.11 12.73 1.49
CA ASN A 184 25.70 13.13 2.82
C ASN A 184 24.75 14.33 2.73
N LYS A 185 23.47 14.11 3.01
CA LYS A 185 22.48 15.19 3.09
C LYS A 185 22.23 15.68 4.50
N TYR A 186 22.74 14.99 5.52
CA TYR A 186 22.40 15.19 6.92
C TYR A 186 22.78 16.60 7.41
N ASP A 187 23.98 17.08 7.07
CA ASP A 187 24.53 18.35 7.57
C ASP A 187 23.66 19.55 7.19
N ASN A 188 23.00 19.47 6.03
CA ASN A 188 22.20 20.56 5.44
C ASN A 188 20.73 20.57 5.90
N LEU A 189 20.32 19.68 6.81
CA LEU A 189 18.94 19.58 7.26
C LEU A 189 18.66 20.49 8.47
N SER A 190 17.41 20.94 8.58
CA SER A 190 16.90 21.56 9.80
C SER A 190 16.88 20.57 10.96
N PHE A 191 16.81 21.08 12.20
CA PHE A 191 16.73 20.23 13.40
C PHE A 191 15.54 19.25 13.35
N GLU A 192 14.37 19.72 12.90
CA GLU A 192 13.16 18.88 12.80
C GLU A 192 13.32 17.77 11.74
N GLU A 193 13.93 18.09 10.61
CA GLU A 193 14.23 17.10 9.56
C GLU A 193 15.26 16.08 10.04
N LYS A 194 16.28 16.49 10.79
CA LYS A 194 17.24 15.55 11.36
C LYS A 194 16.56 14.65 12.40
N PHE A 195 15.70 15.21 13.26
CA PHE A 195 14.92 14.43 14.23
C PHE A 195 14.07 13.34 13.56
N LYS A 196 13.44 13.64 12.41
CA LYS A 196 12.68 12.66 11.61
C LYS A 196 13.55 11.56 10.98
N ARG A 197 14.88 11.71 10.99
CA ARG A 197 15.82 10.68 10.53
C ARG A 197 16.28 9.73 11.65
N ASP A 198 15.79 9.89 12.88
CA ASP A 198 16.00 8.93 13.98
C ASP A 198 15.39 7.57 13.59
N VAL A 199 16.23 6.55 13.57
CA VAL A 199 15.89 5.16 13.28
C VAL A 199 15.79 4.43 14.63
N GLY A 200 14.64 4.60 15.30
CA GLY A 200 14.36 4.02 16.61
C GLY A 200 13.35 2.86 16.57
N CYS A 201 13.58 1.83 17.38
CA CYS A 201 12.68 0.67 17.52
C CYS A 201 11.32 0.99 18.19
N SER A 202 11.08 2.19 18.71
CA SER A 202 9.92 2.46 19.59
C SER A 202 9.26 3.83 19.42
N LYS A 203 9.48 4.53 18.30
CA LYS A 203 8.81 5.79 17.99
C LYS A 203 8.18 5.71 16.61
N SER A 204 6.85 5.62 16.58
CA SER A 204 6.03 5.65 15.38
C SER A 204 6.14 7.01 14.68
N SER A 205 7.08 7.13 13.75
CA SER A 205 7.04 8.14 12.69
C SER A 205 7.91 7.67 11.52
N GLY A 206 7.31 6.95 10.57
CA GLY A 206 7.93 6.52 9.32
C GLY A 206 6.85 5.97 8.37
N ASP A 207 6.73 6.59 7.20
CA ASP A 207 5.57 6.57 6.30
C ASP A 207 5.25 5.22 5.60
N ASN A 208 3.95 4.90 5.63
CA ASN A 208 3.04 4.24 4.65
C ASN A 208 3.30 2.86 3.97
N GLY A 209 3.25 1.78 4.75
CA GLY A 209 3.11 0.38 4.26
C GLY A 209 2.01 0.11 3.22
N PHE A 210 2.44 -0.38 2.05
CA PHE A 210 1.66 -1.07 1.02
C PHE A 210 1.57 -2.58 1.32
N ASN A 211 0.38 -3.19 1.27
CA ASN A 211 0.16 -4.64 1.01
C ASN A 211 -1.36 -4.90 0.92
N LYS A 212 -2.02 -5.39 -0.14
CA LYS A 212 -1.69 -5.95 -1.45
C LYS A 212 -2.84 -5.58 -2.42
N PRO A 213 -2.56 -5.26 -3.70
CA PRO A 213 -3.38 -5.87 -4.74
C PRO A 213 -2.52 -6.39 -5.91
N THR A 214 -2.97 -7.50 -6.49
CA THR A 214 -2.41 -8.09 -7.71
C THR A 214 -2.72 -7.16 -8.90
N PRO A 215 -1.72 -6.57 -9.58
CA PRO A 215 -1.98 -5.56 -10.61
C PRO A 215 -2.15 -6.19 -12.00
N THR A 216 -3.15 -5.72 -12.74
CA THR A 216 -3.17 -5.82 -14.20
C THR A 216 -2.22 -4.76 -14.78
N ALA A 217 -0.95 -5.15 -14.86
CA ALA A 217 0.12 -4.78 -15.80
C ALA A 217 0.39 -3.34 -16.30
N SER A 218 -0.35 -2.28 -15.98
CA SER A 218 0.10 -0.96 -16.44
C SER A 218 -0.17 0.22 -15.55
N SER A 219 -1.24 0.31 -14.74
CA SER A 219 -1.56 1.57 -14.05
C SER A 219 -1.87 1.37 -12.57
N PHE A 220 -1.62 2.40 -11.76
CA PHE A 220 -1.87 2.41 -10.31
C PHE A 220 -2.82 3.56 -9.97
N PHE A 221 -3.84 3.27 -9.17
CA PHE A 221 -4.87 4.23 -8.80
C PHE A 221 -5.02 4.28 -7.28
N LEU A 222 -5.09 5.47 -6.72
CA LEU A 222 -5.21 5.66 -5.27
C LEU A 222 -6.39 6.58 -4.96
N ALA A 223 -7.29 6.13 -4.08
CA ALA A 223 -8.31 6.97 -3.50
C ALA A 223 -7.74 7.78 -2.33
N ASP A 224 -7.55 9.08 -2.53
CA ASP A 224 -7.12 10.03 -1.51
C ASP A 224 -8.38 10.67 -0.88
N SER A 225 -9.08 9.85 -0.07
CA SER A 225 -10.47 10.11 0.34
C SER A 225 -10.68 11.47 1.01
N ASN A 226 -9.76 11.89 1.89
CA ASN A 226 -9.92 13.14 2.64
C ASN A 226 -9.63 14.37 1.79
N ASN A 227 -8.90 14.21 0.69
CA ASN A 227 -8.64 15.26 -0.30
C ASN A 227 -9.60 15.19 -1.49
N ASN A 228 -10.68 14.38 -1.39
CA ASN A 228 -11.73 14.32 -2.40
C ASN A 228 -11.22 14.06 -3.82
N ARG A 229 -10.23 13.17 -3.96
CA ARG A 229 -9.59 12.93 -5.26
C ARG A 229 -9.15 11.48 -5.45
N ILE A 230 -9.01 11.10 -6.72
CA ILE A 230 -8.26 9.91 -7.12
C ILE A 230 -6.96 10.36 -7.76
N LEU A 231 -5.86 9.76 -7.34
CA LEU A 231 -4.54 9.93 -7.96
C LEU A 231 -4.30 8.76 -8.91
N ILE A 232 -3.91 9.08 -10.14
CA ILE A 232 -3.68 8.11 -11.22
C ILE A 232 -2.22 8.18 -11.64
N TRP A 233 -1.57 7.03 -11.62
CA TRP A 233 -0.29 6.83 -12.29
C TRP A 233 -0.49 5.91 -13.48
N VAL A 234 -0.19 6.39 -14.68
CA VAL A 234 -0.26 5.64 -15.92
C VAL A 234 0.66 4.44 -15.88
N THR A 235 1.79 4.56 -15.17
CA THR A 235 2.71 3.47 -14.78
C THR A 235 2.84 3.45 -13.27
N PRO A 236 2.82 2.29 -12.58
CA PRO A 236 2.91 2.27 -11.13
C PRO A 236 4.15 3.03 -10.67
N PRO A 237 4.04 3.90 -9.65
CA PRO A 237 5.15 4.73 -9.24
C PRO A 237 6.33 3.85 -8.82
N THR A 238 7.50 4.14 -9.37
CA THR A 238 8.74 3.39 -9.10
C THR A 238 9.67 4.10 -8.14
N THR A 239 9.39 5.37 -7.84
CA THR A 239 10.15 6.19 -6.89
C THR A 239 9.23 6.83 -5.85
N THR A 240 9.78 7.07 -4.67
CA THR A 240 9.09 7.79 -3.59
C THR A 240 8.74 9.21 -4.05
N GLN A 241 7.53 9.67 -3.70
CA GLN A 241 7.00 10.98 -4.11
C GLN A 241 6.91 11.19 -5.63
N GLN A 242 6.89 10.10 -6.42
CA GLN A 242 6.58 10.23 -7.85
C GLN A 242 5.20 10.89 -7.98
N PRO A 243 5.10 12.06 -8.65
CA PRO A 243 3.82 12.72 -8.83
C PRO A 243 2.90 11.80 -9.64
N ALA A 244 1.61 11.86 -9.32
CA ALA A 244 0.59 11.24 -10.14
C ALA A 244 0.56 11.91 -11.52
N ASP A 245 0.29 11.15 -12.56
CA ASP A 245 0.14 11.65 -13.91
C ASP A 245 -1.17 12.43 -14.05
N TYR A 246 -2.25 11.92 -13.44
CA TYR A 246 -3.56 12.55 -13.46
C TYR A 246 -4.24 12.57 -12.09
N VAL A 247 -5.16 13.52 -11.93
CA VAL A 247 -6.08 13.60 -10.79
C VAL A 247 -7.52 13.64 -11.26
N LEU A 248 -8.39 12.84 -10.63
CA LEU A 248 -9.84 12.93 -10.77
C LEU A 248 -10.49 13.45 -9.50
N GLY A 249 -11.70 14.00 -9.64
CA GLY A 249 -12.42 14.66 -8.57
C GLY A 249 -11.99 16.11 -8.33
N GLN A 250 -10.96 16.55 -9.05
CA GLN A 250 -10.42 17.91 -9.05
C GLN A 250 -10.08 18.29 -10.49
N ALA A 251 -10.16 19.58 -10.82
CA ALA A 251 -9.79 20.08 -12.14
C ALA A 251 -8.29 19.92 -12.43
N ASP A 252 -7.46 20.03 -11.39
CA ASP A 252 -6.01 19.86 -11.40
C ASP A 252 -5.50 19.56 -9.97
N PHE A 253 -4.17 19.45 -9.80
CA PHE A 253 -3.55 19.16 -8.50
C PHE A 253 -3.60 20.30 -7.48
N GLY A 254 -3.84 21.55 -7.91
CA GLY A 254 -3.91 22.73 -7.04
C GLY A 254 -5.33 23.08 -6.59
N THR A 255 -6.33 22.50 -7.25
CA THR A 255 -7.74 22.71 -6.96
C THR A 255 -8.20 21.89 -5.75
N ALA A 256 -8.98 22.53 -4.88
CA ALA A 256 -9.62 21.90 -3.71
C ALA A 256 -11.15 22.09 -3.78
N ALA A 257 -11.76 21.54 -4.84
CA ALA A 257 -13.20 21.62 -5.07
C ALA A 257 -13.97 20.85 -4.00
N ASP A 258 -15.03 21.49 -3.49
CA ASP A 258 -16.01 20.86 -2.61
C ASP A 258 -17.04 20.07 -3.45
N GLY A 259 -16.74 18.80 -3.69
CA GLY A 259 -17.64 17.90 -4.40
C GLY A 259 -18.85 17.44 -3.59
N TRP A 260 -18.94 17.73 -2.29
CA TRP A 260 -20.15 17.45 -1.51
C TRP A 260 -21.23 18.48 -1.81
N SER A 261 -20.89 19.77 -1.71
CA SER A 261 -21.85 20.84 -1.97
C SER A 261 -22.10 21.07 -3.46
N ASN A 262 -21.12 20.69 -4.30
CA ASN A 262 -21.17 20.87 -5.76
C ASN A 262 -20.85 19.54 -6.48
N PRO A 263 -21.72 18.51 -6.36
CA PRO A 263 -21.54 17.26 -7.10
C PRO A 263 -21.64 17.53 -8.61
N SER A 264 -20.72 16.93 -9.36
CA SER A 264 -20.67 17.00 -10.82
C SER A 264 -19.99 15.75 -11.38
N ALA A 265 -19.81 15.70 -12.70
CA ALA A 265 -19.06 14.64 -13.36
C ALA A 265 -17.54 14.71 -13.12
N ILE A 266 -17.01 15.83 -12.62
CA ILE A 266 -15.57 16.04 -12.41
C ILE A 266 -15.17 16.23 -10.95
N THR A 267 -16.14 16.29 -10.03
CA THR A 267 -15.90 16.45 -8.58
C THR A 267 -16.18 15.16 -7.83
N LEU A 268 -15.44 14.93 -6.74
CA LEU A 268 -15.63 13.78 -5.84
C LEU A 268 -15.82 14.25 -4.39
N SER A 269 -16.38 13.39 -3.56
CA SER A 269 -16.53 13.55 -2.11
C SER A 269 -16.29 12.22 -1.41
N LYS A 270 -15.19 12.12 -0.67
CA LYS A 270 -14.75 10.89 0.03
C LYS A 270 -14.81 9.63 -0.85
N PRO A 271 -14.11 9.60 -2.01
CA PRO A 271 -14.00 8.37 -2.78
C PRO A 271 -13.38 7.25 -1.95
N ARG A 272 -13.94 6.04 -2.00
CA ARG A 272 -13.50 4.89 -1.21
C ARG A 272 -12.58 3.94 -1.97
N VAL A 273 -12.93 3.66 -3.22
CA VAL A 273 -12.14 2.78 -4.08
C VAL A 273 -12.14 3.30 -5.51
N ALA A 274 -11.04 3.03 -6.20
CA ALA A 274 -10.88 3.19 -7.64
C ALA A 274 -10.47 1.82 -8.23
N ARG A 275 -11.21 1.33 -9.23
CA ARG A 275 -10.93 0.05 -9.91
C ARG A 275 -11.06 0.18 -11.42
N THR A 276 -10.49 -0.77 -12.16
CA THR A 276 -10.63 -0.90 -13.61
C THR A 276 -10.80 -2.37 -13.98
N ASP A 277 -11.48 -2.65 -15.09
CA ASP A 277 -11.48 -3.94 -15.76
C ASP A 277 -10.53 -3.98 -16.98
N GLY A 278 -9.70 -2.95 -17.15
CA GLY A 278 -8.81 -2.76 -18.29
C GLY A 278 -9.42 -1.95 -19.44
N THR A 279 -10.74 -1.73 -19.43
CA THR A 279 -11.44 -0.87 -20.41
C THR A 279 -12.08 0.32 -19.72
N HIS A 280 -12.90 0.05 -18.71
CA HIS A 280 -13.63 1.05 -17.94
C HIS A 280 -12.89 1.40 -16.65
N PHE A 281 -13.24 2.54 -16.07
CA PHE A 281 -12.76 2.96 -14.75
C PHE A 281 -13.94 3.25 -13.82
N PHE A 282 -13.83 2.83 -12.56
CA PHE A 282 -14.92 2.85 -11.60
C PHE A 282 -14.47 3.51 -10.30
N VAL A 283 -15.30 4.40 -9.76
CA VAL A 283 -15.09 4.99 -8.44
C VAL A 283 -16.34 4.82 -7.61
N ALA A 284 -16.22 4.13 -6.47
CA ALA A 284 -17.28 4.16 -5.45
C ALA A 284 -17.08 5.38 -4.55
N GLU A 285 -18.07 6.25 -4.55
CA GLU A 285 -18.04 7.53 -3.87
C GLU A 285 -18.99 7.52 -2.68
N LYS A 286 -18.41 7.47 -1.48
CA LYS A 286 -19.18 7.28 -0.25
C LYS A 286 -20.15 8.43 -0.04
N SER A 287 -19.64 9.65 -0.02
CA SER A 287 -20.42 10.79 0.47
C SER A 287 -21.49 11.21 -0.53
N ASN A 288 -21.24 11.15 -1.84
CA ASN A 288 -22.29 11.41 -2.82
C ASN A 288 -23.19 10.21 -3.16
N ASN A 289 -23.11 9.10 -2.39
CA ASN A 289 -24.00 7.96 -2.52
C ASN A 289 -24.07 7.40 -3.95
N ARG A 290 -22.92 7.29 -4.61
CA ARG A 290 -22.88 6.96 -6.04
C ARG A 290 -21.68 6.12 -6.43
N VAL A 291 -21.79 5.47 -7.58
CA VAL A 291 -20.65 4.91 -8.32
C VAL A 291 -20.53 5.67 -9.62
N LEU A 292 -19.36 6.23 -9.89
CA LEU A 292 -19.04 6.87 -11.16
C LEU A 292 -18.30 5.88 -12.07
N ILE A 293 -18.64 5.91 -13.36
CA ILE A 293 -18.03 5.07 -14.39
C ILE A 293 -17.52 5.97 -15.50
N TRP A 294 -16.27 5.73 -15.91
CA TRP A 294 -15.71 6.20 -17.16
C TRP A 294 -15.65 5.04 -18.14
N ASN A 295 -16.11 5.26 -19.36
CA ASN A 295 -16.12 4.25 -20.42
C ASN A 295 -14.71 3.92 -20.93
N THR A 296 -13.75 4.78 -20.61
CA THR A 296 -12.32 4.59 -20.86
C THR A 296 -11.53 4.88 -19.60
N ILE A 297 -10.33 4.29 -19.49
CA ILE A 297 -9.38 4.67 -18.44
C ILE A 297 -9.03 6.17 -18.62
N PRO A 298 -9.15 7.00 -17.57
CA PRO A 298 -8.89 8.43 -17.68
C PRO A 298 -7.45 8.76 -18.07
N THR A 299 -7.28 9.74 -18.95
CA THR A 299 -5.96 10.17 -19.49
C THR A 299 -5.70 11.67 -19.34
N THR A 300 -6.53 12.39 -18.59
CA THR A 300 -6.35 13.82 -18.28
C THR A 300 -6.86 14.15 -16.88
N ASN A 301 -6.37 15.25 -16.30
CA ASN A 301 -6.94 15.78 -15.06
C ASN A 301 -8.42 16.13 -15.23
N GLY A 302 -9.19 15.92 -14.17
CA GLY A 302 -10.60 16.31 -14.12
C GLY A 302 -11.46 15.71 -15.24
N GLN A 303 -11.08 14.57 -15.81
CA GLN A 303 -11.89 13.93 -16.85
C GLN A 303 -13.28 13.60 -16.31
N ALA A 304 -14.31 14.05 -17.02
CA ALA A 304 -15.70 13.85 -16.63
C ALA A 304 -16.08 12.36 -16.69
N ALA A 305 -16.77 11.88 -15.66
CA ALA A 305 -17.41 10.57 -15.68
C ALA A 305 -18.53 10.52 -16.73
N ASP A 306 -18.74 9.36 -17.33
CA ASP A 306 -19.74 9.14 -18.37
C ASP A 306 -21.08 8.69 -17.79
N ILE A 307 -21.03 7.85 -16.75
CA ILE A 307 -22.21 7.22 -16.14
C ILE A 307 -22.15 7.35 -14.62
N VAL A 308 -23.31 7.59 -14.00
CA VAL A 308 -23.48 7.52 -12.56
C VAL A 308 -24.54 6.48 -12.18
N LEU A 309 -24.23 5.63 -11.21
CA LEU A 309 -25.18 4.71 -10.58
C LEU A 309 -25.51 5.16 -9.17
N GLY A 310 -26.70 4.79 -8.69
CA GLY A 310 -27.20 5.18 -7.36
C GLY A 310 -27.82 6.57 -7.32
N GLN A 311 -27.66 7.37 -8.37
CA GLN A 311 -28.18 8.73 -8.52
C GLN A 311 -28.81 8.90 -9.91
N PRO A 312 -29.82 9.79 -10.05
CA PRO A 312 -30.47 10.03 -11.35
C PRO A 312 -29.60 10.83 -12.33
N ASN A 313 -28.61 11.58 -11.84
CA ASN A 313 -27.73 12.42 -12.65
C ASN A 313 -26.44 12.77 -11.88
N MET A 314 -25.47 13.37 -12.58
CA MET A 314 -24.14 13.73 -12.06
C MET A 314 -24.15 14.80 -10.96
N THR A 315 -25.27 15.50 -10.79
CA THR A 315 -25.43 16.64 -9.86
C THR A 315 -26.30 16.29 -8.64
N SER A 316 -26.77 15.05 -8.54
CA SER A 316 -27.54 14.57 -7.39
C SER A 316 -26.64 13.76 -6.46
N ASN A 317 -26.90 13.83 -5.15
CA ASN A 317 -26.16 13.11 -4.13
C ASN A 317 -27.03 12.63 -2.96
N LEU A 318 -28.36 12.67 -3.10
CA LEU A 318 -29.28 12.29 -2.03
C LEU A 318 -29.22 10.78 -1.80
N GLY A 319 -28.91 10.37 -0.57
CA GLY A 319 -28.90 8.97 -0.18
C GLY A 319 -30.23 8.29 -0.47
N ASN A 320 -30.19 7.17 -1.18
CA ASN A 320 -31.36 6.44 -1.66
C ASN A 320 -32.38 7.25 -2.49
N ASN A 321 -32.10 8.49 -2.92
CA ASN A 321 -33.04 9.31 -3.70
C ASN A 321 -34.46 9.41 -3.09
N GLY A 322 -34.59 9.31 -1.76
CA GLY A 322 -35.89 9.32 -1.06
C GLY A 322 -36.53 7.94 -0.84
N GLY A 323 -35.92 6.84 -1.32
CA GLY A 323 -36.41 5.48 -1.06
C GLY A 323 -35.50 4.38 -1.62
N VAL A 324 -35.30 3.30 -0.85
CA VAL A 324 -34.47 2.16 -1.28
C VAL A 324 -35.07 1.53 -2.54
N SER A 325 -34.26 1.41 -3.58
CA SER A 325 -34.65 0.80 -4.86
C SER A 325 -33.45 0.15 -5.57
N ALA A 326 -33.69 -0.46 -6.72
CA ALA A 326 -32.66 -1.05 -7.57
C ALA A 326 -31.71 -0.01 -8.21
N SER A 327 -32.11 1.26 -8.27
CA SER A 327 -31.34 2.35 -8.88
C SER A 327 -30.74 3.32 -7.86
N SER A 328 -30.87 3.02 -6.56
CA SER A 328 -30.45 3.90 -5.48
C SER A 328 -29.35 3.26 -4.63
N LEU A 329 -28.41 4.08 -4.16
CA LEU A 329 -27.33 3.65 -3.27
C LEU A 329 -27.30 4.54 -2.02
N ILE A 330 -26.66 4.06 -0.96
CA ILE A 330 -26.26 4.88 0.18
C ILE A 330 -24.90 4.42 0.73
N GLU A 331 -23.95 5.34 0.72
CA GLU A 331 -22.57 5.11 1.13
C GLU A 331 -21.94 3.82 0.55
N PRO A 332 -21.86 3.65 -0.79
CA PRO A 332 -21.22 2.48 -1.38
C PRO A 332 -19.71 2.49 -1.09
N TYR A 333 -19.14 1.34 -0.68
CA TYR A 333 -17.70 1.27 -0.33
C TYR A 333 -16.86 0.59 -1.40
N SER A 334 -17.45 -0.31 -2.17
CA SER A 334 -16.72 -1.06 -3.18
C SER A 334 -17.53 -1.25 -4.45
N VAL A 335 -16.80 -1.33 -5.55
CA VAL A 335 -17.27 -1.66 -6.90
C VAL A 335 -16.27 -2.64 -7.52
N PHE A 336 -16.76 -3.66 -8.21
CA PHE A 336 -15.95 -4.63 -8.94
C PHE A 336 -16.58 -4.95 -10.28
N SER A 337 -15.77 -5.10 -11.33
CA SER A 337 -16.22 -5.49 -12.67
C SER A 337 -15.52 -6.76 -13.11
N THR A 338 -16.24 -7.66 -13.77
CA THR A 338 -15.67 -8.80 -14.50
C THR A 338 -15.37 -8.47 -15.97
N GLY A 339 -15.58 -7.22 -16.37
CA GLY A 339 -15.57 -6.75 -17.76
C GLY A 339 -16.95 -6.85 -18.44
N SER A 340 -17.82 -7.75 -17.96
CA SER A 340 -19.19 -7.91 -18.47
C SER A 340 -20.27 -7.67 -17.42
N GLN A 341 -19.97 -7.84 -16.13
CA GLN A 341 -20.89 -7.64 -15.02
C GLN A 341 -20.29 -6.64 -14.03
N LEU A 342 -21.16 -5.93 -13.29
CA LEU A 342 -20.75 -4.98 -12.26
C LEU A 342 -21.38 -5.36 -10.91
N PHE A 343 -20.59 -5.25 -9.85
CA PHE A 343 -20.98 -5.57 -8.48
C PHE A 343 -20.69 -4.36 -7.60
N VAL A 344 -21.65 -3.95 -6.76
CA VAL A 344 -21.49 -2.82 -5.85
C VAL A 344 -21.86 -3.23 -4.44
N ALA A 345 -20.95 -3.01 -3.51
CA ALA A 345 -21.23 -3.10 -2.08
C ALA A 345 -21.94 -1.81 -1.63
N ASP A 346 -23.26 -1.88 -1.50
CA ASP A 346 -24.13 -0.79 -1.03
C ASP A 346 -24.21 -0.83 0.50
N THR A 347 -23.07 -0.48 1.10
CA THR A 347 -22.68 -0.79 2.48
C THR A 347 -23.74 -0.43 3.51
N SER A 348 -24.23 0.82 3.49
CA SER A 348 -25.17 1.31 4.50
C SER A 348 -26.60 0.81 4.27
N ASN A 349 -26.87 0.18 3.12
CA ASN A 349 -28.08 -0.60 2.86
C ASN A 349 -27.94 -2.10 3.15
N ASN A 350 -26.81 -2.57 3.69
CA ASN A 350 -26.59 -3.98 4.05
C ASN A 350 -26.81 -4.95 2.88
N ARG A 351 -26.42 -4.56 1.66
CA ARG A 351 -26.68 -5.32 0.45
C ARG A 351 -25.54 -5.22 -0.55
N VAL A 352 -25.51 -6.17 -1.48
CA VAL A 352 -24.70 -6.10 -2.70
C VAL A 352 -25.66 -6.06 -3.88
N LEU A 353 -25.49 -5.08 -4.76
CA LEU A 353 -26.24 -4.98 -6.02
C LEU A 353 -25.38 -5.49 -7.17
N ILE A 354 -26.02 -6.18 -8.12
CA ILE A 354 -25.36 -6.79 -9.27
C ILE A 354 -26.08 -6.36 -10.55
N TRP A 355 -25.30 -5.90 -11.52
CA TRP A 355 -25.72 -5.72 -12.90
C TRP A 355 -25.16 -6.86 -13.72
N ASN A 356 -26.05 -7.62 -14.38
CA ASN A 356 -25.69 -8.76 -15.22
C ASN A 356 -25.02 -8.35 -16.53
N THR A 357 -25.11 -7.07 -16.88
CA THR A 357 -24.41 -6.44 -18.00
C THR A 357 -23.80 -5.13 -17.56
N MET A 358 -22.68 -4.74 -18.17
CA MET A 358 -22.08 -3.42 -17.95
C MET A 358 -23.12 -2.31 -18.18
N PRO A 359 -23.34 -1.40 -17.21
CA PRO A 359 -24.29 -0.31 -17.36
C PRO A 359 -23.94 0.62 -18.52
N THR A 360 -24.96 1.08 -19.24
CA THR A 360 -24.80 1.96 -20.42
C THR A 360 -25.45 3.33 -20.25
N THR A 361 -26.23 3.53 -19.19
CA THR A 361 -26.93 4.79 -18.91
C THR A 361 -26.90 5.12 -17.41
N SER A 362 -26.90 6.42 -17.09
CA SER A 362 -26.98 6.88 -15.69
C SER A 362 -28.30 6.45 -15.03
N GLY A 363 -28.25 6.09 -13.74
CA GLY A 363 -29.41 5.64 -12.97
C GLY A 363 -29.92 4.24 -13.33
N GLN A 364 -29.18 3.46 -14.13
CA GLN A 364 -29.59 2.11 -14.53
C GLN A 364 -29.81 1.21 -13.30
N ALA A 365 -30.99 0.59 -13.23
CA ALA A 365 -31.36 -0.31 -12.15
C ALA A 365 -30.51 -1.58 -12.15
N ALA A 366 -30.15 -2.07 -10.95
CA ALA A 366 -29.50 -3.36 -10.77
C ALA A 366 -30.46 -4.51 -11.11
N ASP A 367 -29.89 -5.64 -11.55
CA ASP A 367 -30.63 -6.84 -11.92
C ASP A 367 -30.84 -7.78 -10.73
N LEU A 368 -29.84 -7.88 -9.86
CA LEU A 368 -29.88 -8.75 -8.68
C LEU A 368 -29.45 -8.03 -7.40
N VAL A 369 -29.97 -8.53 -6.27
CA VAL A 369 -29.57 -8.13 -4.92
C VAL A 369 -29.19 -9.35 -4.09
N LEU A 370 -28.11 -9.23 -3.32
CA LEU A 370 -27.74 -10.17 -2.26
C LEU A 370 -27.82 -9.49 -0.90
N GLY A 371 -28.13 -10.26 0.15
CA GLY A 371 -28.23 -9.76 1.51
C GLY A 371 -29.65 -9.35 1.93
N GLN A 372 -30.58 -9.26 0.98
CA GLN A 372 -31.93 -8.72 1.13
C GLN A 372 -32.94 -9.53 0.30
N SER A 373 -34.21 -9.56 0.72
CA SER A 373 -35.27 -10.29 0.02
C SER A 373 -35.61 -9.73 -1.36
N ASP A 374 -35.45 -8.42 -1.54
CA ASP A 374 -35.85 -7.69 -2.74
C ASP A 374 -35.06 -6.38 -2.89
N MET A 375 -35.31 -5.67 -3.99
CA MET A 375 -34.61 -4.44 -4.35
C MET A 375 -34.97 -3.23 -3.49
N SER A 376 -36.01 -3.33 -2.66
CA SER A 376 -36.57 -2.24 -1.84
C SER A 376 -36.28 -2.40 -0.35
N THR A 377 -35.55 -3.44 0.05
CA THR A 377 -35.19 -3.74 1.44
C THR A 377 -33.71 -3.46 1.72
N ASN A 378 -33.41 -3.06 2.95
CA ASN A 378 -32.05 -2.70 3.39
C ASN A 378 -31.77 -3.06 4.87
N ASN A 379 -32.53 -4.01 5.41
CA ASN A 379 -32.50 -4.34 6.83
C ASN A 379 -31.14 -4.94 7.22
N ILE A 380 -30.64 -4.60 8.40
CA ILE A 380 -29.49 -5.28 8.98
C ILE A 380 -29.79 -6.78 9.03
N ASN A 381 -28.86 -7.60 8.54
CA ASN A 381 -29.00 -9.04 8.43
C ASN A 381 -30.30 -9.47 7.75
N GLY A 382 -30.73 -8.76 6.70
CA GLY A 382 -31.93 -9.09 5.93
C GLY A 382 -33.23 -9.05 6.74
N GLY A 383 -33.22 -8.47 7.94
CA GLY A 383 -34.37 -8.43 8.85
C GLY A 383 -34.55 -9.70 9.68
N TYR A 384 -33.60 -10.65 9.66
CA TYR A 384 -33.67 -11.82 10.53
C TYR A 384 -33.55 -11.43 12.02
N PRO A 385 -34.19 -12.19 12.94
CA PRO A 385 -34.08 -11.94 14.37
C PRO A 385 -32.63 -11.89 14.87
N VAL A 386 -32.38 -11.12 15.93
CA VAL A 386 -31.07 -11.03 16.57
C VAL A 386 -30.55 -12.44 16.90
N GLY A 387 -29.29 -12.72 16.56
CA GLY A 387 -28.67 -14.03 16.71
C GLY A 387 -28.93 -15.02 15.57
N SER A 388 -29.78 -14.69 14.60
CA SER A 388 -30.12 -15.55 13.45
C SER A 388 -29.47 -15.09 12.15
N ILE A 389 -28.17 -14.79 12.17
CA ILE A 389 -27.41 -14.37 10.98
C ILE A 389 -27.40 -15.51 9.94
N LYS A 390 -27.71 -15.21 8.67
CA LYS A 390 -27.78 -16.21 7.60
C LYS A 390 -26.65 -16.04 6.59
N GLY A 391 -26.36 -17.09 5.80
CA GLY A 391 -25.45 -17.01 4.66
C GLY A 391 -26.02 -16.20 3.48
N SER A 392 -27.24 -15.68 3.60
CA SER A 392 -27.92 -14.83 2.62
C SER A 392 -28.12 -13.39 3.13
N SER A 393 -27.49 -13.00 4.23
CA SER A 393 -27.71 -11.69 4.87
C SER A 393 -26.40 -10.95 5.10
N PHE A 394 -26.41 -9.62 5.18
CA PHE A 394 -25.21 -8.84 5.52
C PHE A 394 -25.46 -7.81 6.61
N LYS A 395 -24.37 -7.32 7.21
CA LYS A 395 -24.31 -6.15 8.07
C LYS A 395 -23.08 -5.33 7.66
N SER A 396 -23.34 -4.28 6.89
CA SER A 396 -22.32 -3.40 6.30
C SER A 396 -21.25 -4.15 5.49
N PRO A 397 -21.62 -4.77 4.35
CA PRO A 397 -20.63 -5.39 3.46
C PRO A 397 -19.72 -4.30 2.89
N THR A 398 -18.40 -4.46 3.00
CA THR A 398 -17.44 -3.39 2.64
C THR A 398 -16.65 -3.66 1.38
N ASP A 399 -16.49 -4.92 1.00
CA ASP A 399 -15.81 -5.28 -0.24
C ASP A 399 -16.54 -6.40 -0.98
N VAL A 400 -16.44 -6.34 -2.30
CA VAL A 400 -16.92 -7.34 -3.23
C VAL A 400 -15.85 -7.58 -4.29
N PHE A 401 -15.52 -8.83 -4.55
CA PHE A 401 -14.64 -9.18 -5.65
C PHE A 401 -15.01 -10.52 -6.25
N VAL A 402 -14.67 -10.69 -7.53
CA VAL A 402 -14.85 -11.95 -8.26
C VAL A 402 -13.49 -12.50 -8.64
N TYR A 403 -13.28 -13.79 -8.39
CA TYR A 403 -12.09 -14.50 -8.83
C TYR A 403 -12.47 -15.93 -9.24
N ASP A 404 -12.03 -16.37 -10.42
CA ASP A 404 -12.31 -17.71 -10.94
C ASP A 404 -13.81 -18.06 -10.91
N ASN A 405 -14.65 -17.14 -11.37
CA ASN A 405 -16.12 -17.22 -11.35
C ASN A 405 -16.76 -17.38 -9.95
N LYS A 406 -16.01 -17.17 -8.87
CA LYS A 406 -16.51 -17.15 -7.50
C LYS A 406 -16.71 -15.72 -7.04
N LEU A 407 -17.80 -15.48 -6.33
CA LEU A 407 -18.09 -14.18 -5.71
C LEU A 407 -17.69 -14.24 -4.24
N PHE A 408 -16.97 -13.21 -3.79
CA PHE A 408 -16.57 -13.02 -2.41
C PHE A 408 -17.13 -11.70 -1.90
N VAL A 409 -17.72 -11.73 -0.70
CA VAL A 409 -18.24 -10.53 -0.03
C VAL A 409 -17.67 -10.47 1.39
N ALA A 410 -17.01 -9.36 1.71
CA ALA A 410 -16.54 -9.07 3.06
C ALA A 410 -17.67 -8.42 3.87
N ASP A 411 -18.26 -9.19 4.79
CA ASP A 411 -19.38 -8.78 5.64
C ASP A 411 -18.87 -8.25 6.98
N MET A 412 -18.34 -7.02 6.93
CA MET A 412 -17.44 -6.45 7.94
C MET A 412 -17.99 -6.54 9.37
N LEU A 413 -19.21 -6.08 9.62
CA LEU A 413 -19.73 -6.02 11.00
C LEU A 413 -20.27 -7.36 11.53
N ASN A 414 -20.26 -8.39 10.69
CA ASN A 414 -20.46 -9.77 11.10
C ASN A 414 -19.14 -10.57 11.13
N ASN A 415 -17.98 -9.91 10.91
CA ASN A 415 -16.63 -10.49 10.97
C ASN A 415 -16.45 -11.73 10.08
N ARG A 416 -17.05 -11.76 8.90
CA ARG A 416 -17.04 -12.95 8.04
C ARG A 416 -16.88 -12.62 6.56
N ILE A 417 -16.47 -13.62 5.79
CA ILE A 417 -16.44 -13.61 4.34
C ILE A 417 -17.46 -14.62 3.84
N LEU A 418 -18.34 -14.18 2.96
CA LEU A 418 -19.29 -15.06 2.27
C LEU A 418 -18.78 -15.35 0.85
N ILE A 419 -18.88 -16.60 0.45
CA ILE A 419 -18.37 -17.09 -0.82
C ILE A 419 -19.48 -17.84 -1.55
N TRP A 420 -19.74 -17.43 -2.78
CA TRP A 420 -20.50 -18.21 -3.74
C TRP A 420 -19.53 -18.86 -4.71
N SER A 421 -19.66 -20.16 -4.90
CA SER A 421 -18.83 -20.97 -5.80
C SER A 421 -19.08 -20.66 -7.27
N THR A 422 -20.18 -19.95 -7.56
CA THR A 422 -20.52 -19.38 -8.86
C THR A 422 -21.17 -18.02 -8.66
N ILE A 423 -21.06 -17.11 -9.63
CA ILE A 423 -21.77 -15.83 -9.58
C ILE A 423 -23.29 -16.09 -9.49
N PRO A 424 -24.00 -15.52 -8.51
CA PRO A 424 -25.45 -15.72 -8.35
C PRO A 424 -26.25 -15.24 -9.56
N THR A 425 -27.30 -15.99 -9.91
CA THR A 425 -28.23 -15.68 -11.01
C THR A 425 -29.65 -15.34 -10.52
N ALA A 426 -29.84 -15.22 -9.20
CA ALA A 426 -31.12 -14.93 -8.57
C ALA A 426 -30.91 -14.13 -7.28
N ASN A 427 -31.93 -13.35 -6.91
CA ASN A 427 -31.92 -12.55 -5.70
C ASN A 427 -31.72 -13.40 -4.45
N ASN A 428 -31.04 -12.82 -3.47
CA ASN A 428 -30.87 -13.33 -2.12
C ASN A 428 -30.32 -14.77 -2.02
N LYS A 429 -29.54 -15.19 -3.03
CA LYS A 429 -28.93 -16.52 -3.03
C LYS A 429 -28.04 -16.67 -1.79
N THR A 430 -28.27 -17.70 -0.99
CA THR A 430 -27.39 -18.05 0.14
C THR A 430 -26.00 -18.42 -0.36
N ALA A 431 -24.96 -17.92 0.33
CA ALA A 431 -23.57 -18.30 0.10
C ALA A 431 -23.34 -19.79 0.31
N ASP A 432 -22.40 -20.37 -0.44
CA ASP A 432 -22.04 -21.78 -0.34
C ASP A 432 -21.04 -22.01 0.81
N VAL A 433 -20.19 -21.02 1.08
CA VAL A 433 -19.19 -21.06 2.17
C VAL A 433 -19.22 -19.75 2.94
N VAL A 434 -19.08 -19.86 4.26
CA VAL A 434 -18.89 -18.73 5.18
C VAL A 434 -17.59 -18.98 5.94
N LEU A 435 -16.69 -18.00 5.91
CA LEU A 435 -15.43 -18.02 6.66
C LEU A 435 -15.46 -16.94 7.74
N GLY A 436 -14.96 -17.25 8.94
CA GLY A 436 -14.91 -16.31 10.07
C GLY A 436 -15.80 -16.74 11.22
#